data_AF-V5KVC2-F1
#
_entry.id   AF-V5KVC2-F1
#
_cell.length_a   1.000
_cell.length_b   1.000
_cell.length_c   1.000
_cell.angle_alpha   90.00
_cell.angle_beta   90.00
_cell.angle_gamma   90.00
#
_symmetry.space_group_name_H-M   'P 1'
#
loop_
_entity.id
_entity.type
_entity.pdbx_description
1 polymer ?
#
loop_
_entity_poly.entity_id
_entity_poly.type
_entity_poly.pdbx_seq_one_letter_code
_entity_poly.pdbx_strand_id
1 'polypeptide(L)'
;VGGPSVSSAPEYYPQVDLLHCGEAGDGTVRLFQRLDRDTGRPGQQEIFQTVSKLAMTEMPSPAYHLVNIGQYLLGSVQYSSGCPFTCEFCDIPALYGRNPRLKKPEQIIAELDQLADGG
;
A
#
# COMPACT_ATOMS: atom_id res chain seq x y z
N VAL A 1 -6.93 -10.00 0.25
CA VAL A 1 -5.44 -10.02 0.27
C VAL A 1 -4.93 -8.97 -0.71
N GLY A 2 -3.78 -8.35 -0.47
CA GLY A 2 -3.20 -7.36 -1.39
C GLY A 2 -1.67 -7.32 -1.31
N GLY A 3 -1.07 -6.22 -1.75
CA GLY A 3 0.38 -6.02 -1.78
C GLY A 3 1.02 -6.37 -3.14
N PRO A 4 2.35 -6.25 -3.26
CA PRO A 4 3.07 -6.36 -4.53
C PRO A 4 2.85 -7.71 -5.23
N SER A 5 2.88 -8.82 -4.49
CA SER A 5 2.70 -10.15 -5.08
C SER A 5 1.30 -10.34 -5.70
N VAL A 6 0.24 -9.92 -4.98
CA VAL A 6 -1.13 -9.97 -5.52
C VAL A 6 -1.28 -9.02 -6.70
N SER A 7 -0.65 -7.84 -6.62
CA SER A 7 -0.72 -6.83 -7.68
C SER A 7 0.00 -7.26 -8.96
N SER A 8 1.08 -8.04 -8.84
CA SER A 8 1.85 -8.54 -9.99
C SER A 8 1.23 -9.77 -10.63
N ALA A 9 0.58 -10.64 -9.84
CA ALA A 9 0.08 -11.92 -10.31
C ALA A 9 -1.18 -12.37 -9.54
N PRO A 10 -2.31 -11.66 -9.71
CA PRO A 10 -3.55 -11.95 -8.99
C PRO A 10 -4.09 -13.37 -9.27
N GLU A 11 -3.80 -13.93 -10.43
CA GLU A 11 -4.20 -15.27 -10.85
C GLU A 11 -3.64 -16.39 -9.96
N TYR A 12 -2.56 -16.15 -9.21
CA TYR A 12 -2.03 -17.10 -8.23
C TYR A 12 -2.82 -17.16 -6.92
N TYR A 13 -3.86 -16.31 -6.78
CA TYR A 13 -4.71 -16.25 -5.59
C TYR A 13 -6.18 -16.63 -5.87
N PRO A 14 -6.48 -17.75 -6.56
CA PRO A 14 -7.85 -18.07 -6.99
C PRO A 14 -8.81 -18.39 -5.83
N GLN A 15 -8.28 -18.70 -4.65
CA GLN A 15 -9.07 -19.07 -3.47
C GLN A 15 -9.44 -17.88 -2.58
N VAL A 16 -8.91 -16.68 -2.88
CA VAL A 16 -9.14 -15.47 -2.08
C VAL A 16 -10.37 -14.74 -2.60
N ASP A 17 -11.33 -14.42 -1.73
CA ASP A 17 -12.58 -13.82 -2.20
C ASP A 17 -12.41 -12.35 -2.64
N LEU A 18 -11.57 -11.57 -1.94
CA LEU A 18 -11.34 -10.16 -2.24
C LEU A 18 -9.83 -9.90 -2.46
N LEU A 19 -9.46 -9.45 -3.65
CA LEU A 19 -8.10 -9.02 -3.98
C LEU A 19 -8.02 -7.50 -4.07
N HIS A 20 -6.99 -6.90 -3.47
CA HIS A 20 -6.66 -5.49 -3.66
C HIS A 20 -5.34 -5.40 -4.43
N CYS A 21 -5.40 -4.74 -5.59
CA CYS A 21 -4.29 -4.70 -6.54
C CYS A 21 -3.88 -3.26 -6.82
N GLY A 22 -2.60 -2.96 -6.62
CA GLY A 22 -2.03 -1.63 -6.69
C GLY A 22 -1.88 -0.96 -5.32
N GLU A 23 -1.39 0.26 -5.32
CA GLU A 23 -1.16 1.05 -4.10
C GLU A 23 -2.47 1.57 -3.49
N ALA A 24 -2.37 2.22 -2.33
CA ALA A 24 -3.47 2.97 -1.75
C ALA A 24 -4.03 4.00 -2.75
N GLY A 25 -5.35 4.03 -2.91
CA GLY A 25 -6.04 4.88 -3.87
C GLY A 25 -7.53 4.57 -3.99
N ASP A 26 -8.10 4.85 -5.14
CA ASP A 26 -9.53 4.62 -5.43
C ASP A 26 -9.96 3.15 -5.25
N GLY A 27 -9.10 2.18 -5.60
CA GLY A 27 -9.32 0.76 -5.36
C GLY A 27 -9.50 0.44 -3.86
N THR A 28 -8.70 1.09 -3.01
CA THR A 28 -8.79 0.96 -1.55
C THR A 28 -10.11 1.53 -1.03
N VAL A 29 -10.51 2.71 -1.50
CA VAL A 29 -11.79 3.33 -1.12
C VAL A 29 -12.97 2.45 -1.52
N ARG A 30 -12.96 1.89 -2.74
CA ARG A 30 -14.00 0.97 -3.21
C ARG A 30 -14.06 -0.31 -2.36
N LEU A 31 -12.92 -0.83 -1.92
CA LEU A 31 -12.87 -1.96 -1.01
C LEU A 31 -13.53 -1.62 0.34
N PHE A 32 -13.22 -0.46 0.93
CA PHE A 32 -13.85 -0.04 2.18
C PHE A 32 -15.37 0.15 2.02
N GLN A 33 -15.81 0.81 0.95
CA GLN A 33 -17.23 0.96 0.63
C GLN A 33 -17.95 -0.39 0.44
N ARG A 34 -17.26 -1.39 -0.14
CA ARG A 34 -17.78 -2.76 -0.26
C ARG A 34 -17.99 -3.37 1.12
N LEU A 35 -17.00 -3.26 2.01
CA LEU A 35 -17.03 -3.84 3.36
C LEU A 35 -18.04 -3.14 4.27
N ASP A 36 -18.18 -1.82 4.16
CA ASP A 36 -19.18 -1.05 4.90
C ASP A 36 -20.61 -1.47 4.52
N ARG A 37 -20.82 -1.78 3.24
CA ARG A 37 -22.12 -2.24 2.74
C ARG A 37 -22.42 -3.68 3.14
N ASP A 38 -21.42 -4.56 3.01
CA ASP A 38 -21.58 -5.99 3.27
C ASP A 38 -20.21 -6.64 3.52
N THR A 39 -20.13 -7.43 4.59
CA THR A 39 -18.93 -8.22 4.96
C THR A 39 -19.07 -9.71 4.61
N GLY A 40 -20.22 -10.10 4.06
CA GLY A 40 -20.49 -11.45 3.57
C GLY A 40 -19.57 -11.86 2.42
N ARG A 41 -19.30 -13.16 2.36
CA ARG A 41 -18.49 -13.77 1.30
C ARG A 41 -19.19 -13.58 -0.06
N PRO A 42 -18.54 -12.99 -1.06
CA PRO A 42 -19.15 -12.83 -2.38
C PRO A 42 -19.32 -14.17 -3.09
N GLY A 43 -20.28 -14.24 -4.01
CA GLY A 43 -20.50 -15.44 -4.85
C GLY A 43 -19.40 -15.70 -5.87
N GLN A 44 -18.51 -14.72 -6.10
CA GLN A 44 -17.35 -14.81 -6.97
C GLN A 44 -16.24 -13.90 -6.45
N GLN A 45 -15.00 -14.13 -6.87
CA GLN A 45 -13.88 -13.28 -6.50
C GLN A 45 -14.08 -11.84 -7.01
N GLU A 46 -13.83 -10.87 -6.14
CA GLU A 46 -13.86 -9.43 -6.47
C GLU A 46 -12.44 -8.86 -6.45
N ILE A 47 -12.04 -8.16 -7.51
CA ILE A 47 -10.72 -7.53 -7.63
C ILE A 47 -10.86 -6.00 -7.58
N PHE A 48 -10.28 -5.40 -6.55
CA PHE A 48 -10.21 -3.96 -6.33
C PHE A 48 -8.89 -3.41 -6.87
N GLN A 49 -8.86 -3.17 -8.17
CA GLN A 49 -7.75 -2.51 -8.84
C GLN A 49 -7.73 -1.01 -8.50
N THR A 50 -6.58 -0.50 -8.07
CA THR A 50 -6.29 0.93 -7.98
C THR A 50 -5.92 1.46 -9.36
N VAL A 51 -6.65 2.49 -9.81
CA VAL A 51 -6.38 3.23 -11.06
C VAL A 51 -5.86 4.62 -10.71
N SER A 52 -6.53 5.31 -9.78
CA SER A 52 -6.10 6.59 -9.23
C SER A 52 -5.44 6.38 -7.88
N LYS A 53 -4.13 6.64 -7.82
CA LYS A 53 -3.33 6.46 -6.61
C LYS A 53 -3.47 7.67 -5.69
N LEU A 54 -3.54 7.43 -4.39
CA LEU A 54 -3.48 8.50 -3.39
C LEU A 54 -2.15 9.24 -3.50
N ALA A 55 -2.17 10.57 -3.37
CA ALA A 55 -0.94 11.34 -3.38
C ALA A 55 -0.09 11.00 -2.15
N MET A 56 1.23 10.91 -2.30
CA MET A 56 2.13 10.63 -1.17
C MET A 56 2.00 11.68 -0.05
N THR A 57 1.67 12.92 -0.41
CA THR A 57 1.42 14.02 0.53
C THR A 57 0.13 13.88 1.34
N GLU A 58 -0.76 12.99 0.92
CA GLU A 58 -2.05 12.69 1.57
C GLU A 58 -2.03 11.32 2.27
N MET A 59 -0.94 10.56 2.12
CA MET A 59 -0.77 9.29 2.84
C MET A 59 -0.73 9.58 4.34
N PRO A 60 -1.56 8.91 5.15
CA PRO A 60 -1.51 9.03 6.59
C PRO A 60 -0.17 8.47 7.11
N SER A 61 0.25 8.95 8.28
CA SER A 61 1.34 8.28 9.00
C SER A 61 0.93 6.83 9.27
N PRO A 62 1.83 5.84 9.09
CA PRO A 62 1.59 4.49 9.57
C PRO A 62 1.17 4.51 11.04
N ALA A 63 0.30 3.59 11.43
CA ALA A 63 -0.23 3.53 12.79
C ALA A 63 0.79 2.92 13.78
N TYR A 64 1.97 3.52 13.90
CA TYR A 64 3.06 3.04 14.77
C TYR A 64 2.61 2.88 16.23
N HIS A 65 1.69 3.72 16.70
CA HIS A 65 1.09 3.63 18.04
C HIS A 65 0.29 2.34 18.32
N LEU A 66 -0.03 1.54 17.30
CA LEU A 66 -0.74 0.26 17.44
C LEU A 66 0.20 -0.94 17.56
N VAL A 67 1.52 -0.74 17.43
CA VAL A 67 2.52 -1.82 17.48
C VAL A 67 3.57 -1.52 18.54
N ASN A 68 4.17 -2.57 19.10
CA ASN A 68 5.34 -2.43 19.96
C ASN A 68 6.59 -2.43 19.07
N ILE A 69 7.15 -1.24 18.81
CA ILE A 69 8.23 -1.05 17.83
C ILE A 69 9.47 -1.88 18.18
N GLY A 70 9.81 -1.98 19.48
CA GLY A 70 10.94 -2.79 19.97
C GLY A 70 10.81 -4.31 19.73
N GLN A 71 9.67 -4.80 19.24
CA GLN A 71 9.50 -6.20 18.80
C GLN A 71 9.88 -6.44 17.33
N TYR A 72 10.24 -5.40 16.59
CA TYR A 72 10.62 -5.48 15.18
C TYR A 72 12.12 -5.25 14.99
N LEU A 73 12.73 -5.95 14.03
CA LEU A 73 14.17 -5.84 13.75
C LEU A 73 14.57 -4.44 13.23
N LEU A 74 13.70 -3.81 12.43
CA LEU A 74 13.94 -2.52 11.80
C LEU A 74 12.64 -1.71 11.70
N GLY A 75 12.71 -0.42 12.03
CA GLY A 75 11.73 0.57 11.63
C GLY A 75 11.90 0.92 10.15
N SER A 76 10.79 1.16 9.45
CA SER A 76 10.81 1.55 8.03
C SER A 76 9.94 2.77 7.79
N VAL A 77 10.44 3.67 6.93
CA VAL A 77 9.74 4.87 6.49
C VAL A 77 9.76 4.88 4.96
N GLN A 78 8.60 5.09 4.35
CA GLN A 78 8.48 5.22 2.90
C GLN A 78 8.45 6.70 2.52
N TYR A 79 9.56 7.21 1.99
CA TYR A 79 9.60 8.61 1.55
C TYR A 79 9.07 8.83 0.13
N SER A 80 9.13 7.79 -0.71
CA SER A 80 8.73 7.87 -2.11
C SER A 80 8.09 6.58 -2.62
N SER A 81 7.40 6.70 -3.75
CA SER A 81 6.87 5.57 -4.51
C SER A 81 6.99 5.82 -6.01
N GLY A 82 7.35 4.78 -6.78
CA GLY A 82 7.64 4.84 -8.21
C GLY A 82 9.11 5.03 -8.55
N CYS A 83 9.50 4.70 -9.78
CA CYS A 83 10.89 4.72 -10.25
C CYS A 83 11.00 5.04 -11.75
N PRO A 84 11.88 5.97 -12.19
CA PRO A 84 11.94 6.40 -13.59
C PRO A 84 12.75 5.46 -14.48
N PHE A 85 13.51 4.55 -13.89
CA PHE A 85 14.38 3.65 -14.61
C PHE A 85 13.61 2.55 -15.35
N THR A 86 14.26 1.95 -16.35
CA THR A 86 13.71 0.88 -17.21
C THR A 86 14.55 -0.39 -17.09
N CYS A 87 14.89 -0.75 -15.85
CA CYS A 87 15.63 -1.99 -15.59
C CYS A 87 14.75 -3.19 -15.98
N GLU A 88 15.25 -4.07 -16.84
CA GLU A 88 14.50 -5.23 -17.36
C GLU A 88 14.09 -6.24 -16.27
N PHE A 89 14.80 -6.24 -15.14
CA PHE A 89 14.60 -7.14 -14.01
C PHE A 89 13.67 -6.56 -12.93
N CYS A 90 13.24 -5.30 -13.05
CA CYS A 90 12.60 -4.57 -11.96
C CYS A 90 11.11 -4.37 -12.25
N ASP A 91 10.26 -4.78 -11.31
CA ASP A 91 8.81 -4.64 -11.36
C ASP A 91 8.31 -3.30 -10.79
N ILE A 92 9.17 -2.52 -10.14
CA ILE A 92 8.80 -1.25 -9.49
C ILE A 92 8.08 -0.29 -10.45
N PRO A 93 8.56 -0.02 -11.67
CA PRO A 93 7.86 0.90 -12.58
C PRO A 93 6.48 0.39 -13.01
N ALA A 94 6.29 -0.93 -13.09
CA ALA A 94 5.02 -1.54 -13.45
C ALA A 94 4.02 -1.49 -12.30
N LEU A 95 4.46 -1.80 -11.07
CA LEU A 95 3.62 -1.80 -9.87
C LEU A 95 3.33 -0.38 -9.36
N TYR A 96 4.38 0.42 -9.21
CA TYR A 96 4.36 1.69 -8.49
C TYR A 96 4.40 2.91 -9.42
N GLY A 97 4.61 2.69 -10.72
CA GLY A 97 4.60 3.73 -11.74
C GLY A 97 6.00 4.31 -12.01
N ARG A 98 6.10 5.00 -13.14
CA ARG A 98 7.38 5.52 -13.67
C ARG A 98 7.81 6.87 -13.08
N ASN A 99 6.88 7.59 -12.47
CA ASN A 99 7.15 8.92 -11.92
C ASN A 99 7.27 8.79 -10.39
N PRO A 100 8.45 9.03 -9.81
CA PRO A 100 8.60 9.07 -8.36
C PRO A 100 7.70 10.15 -7.76
N ARG A 101 6.89 9.76 -6.79
CA ARG A 101 6.04 10.65 -5.99
C ARG A 101 6.63 10.68 -4.59
N LEU A 102 6.67 11.86 -3.98
CA LEU A 102 7.37 12.09 -2.72
C LEU A 102 6.40 12.53 -1.63
N LYS A 103 6.63 12.10 -0.39
CA LYS A 103 6.05 12.74 0.79
C LYS A 103 6.71 14.10 1.02
N LYS A 104 6.07 14.96 1.81
CA LYS A 104 6.70 16.19 2.30
C LYS A 104 7.76 15.86 3.36
N PRO A 105 8.84 16.65 3.47
CA PRO A 105 9.86 16.44 4.50
C PRO A 105 9.29 16.35 5.92
N GLU A 106 8.26 17.15 6.23
CA GLU A 106 7.64 17.17 7.57
C GLU A 106 6.94 15.86 7.91
N GLN A 107 6.37 15.16 6.91
CA GLN A 107 5.79 13.83 7.11
C GLN A 107 6.88 12.81 7.48
N ILE A 108 8.05 12.90 6.85
CA ILE A 108 9.18 12.00 7.11
C ILE A 108 9.75 12.22 8.50
N ILE A 109 9.93 13.48 8.90
CA ILE A 109 10.40 13.81 10.25
C ILE A 109 9.41 13.29 11.29
N ALA A 110 8.10 13.52 11.10
CA ALA A 110 7.08 13.03 12.01
C ALA A 110 7.03 11.49 12.11
N GLU A 111 7.19 10.77 11.00
CA GLU A 111 7.26 9.30 10.99
C GLU A 111 8.52 8.78 11.70
N LEU A 112 9.66 9.44 11.53
CA LEU A 112 10.91 9.12 12.22
C LEU A 112 10.82 9.38 13.73
N ASP A 113 10.24 10.51 14.14
CA ASP A 113 10.02 10.84 15.55
C ASP A 113 9.12 9.78 16.22
N GLN A 114 8.03 9.36 15.55
CA GLN A 114 7.15 8.31 16.05
C GLN A 114 7.84 6.95 16.22
N LEU A 115 8.76 6.60 15.31
CA LEU A 115 9.56 5.39 15.43
C LEU A 115 10.56 5.49 16.59
N ALA A 116 11.24 6.63 16.73
CA ALA A 116 12.22 6.87 17.79
C ALA A 116 11.56 6.87 19.19
N ASP A 117 10.39 7.49 19.33
CA ASP A 117 9.63 7.54 20.58
C ASP A 117 9.07 6.17 20.98
N GLY A 118 8.85 5.28 20.01
CA GLY A 118 8.30 3.94 20.26
C GLY A 118 9.32 2.86 20.66
N GLY A 119 10.62 3.18 20.65
CA GLY A 119 11.70 2.29 21.10
C GLY A 119 12.46 1.59 19.98
#